data_AF-A0A2N6E824-F1
#
_entry.id   AF-A0A2N6E824-F1
#
_cell.length_a   1.000
_cell.length_b   1.000
_cell.length_c   1.000
_cell.angle_alpha   90.00
_cell.angle_beta   90.00
_cell.angle_gamma   90.00
#
_symmetry.space_group_name_H-M   'P 1'
#
loop_
_entity.id
_entity.type
_entity.pdbx_description
1 polymer ?
#
loop_
_entity_poly.entity_id
_entity_poly.type
_entity_poly.pdbx_seq_one_letter_code
_entity_poly.pdbx_strand_id
1 'polypeptide(L)' 'MESLIRVELKDGSICRMAQRAFDLFLAQDKIARFERSEGWVVVGRDRLRDMAKPNTYTGRERRWPG' A
#
# COMPACT_ATOMS: atom_id res chain seq x y z
N MET A 1 10.69 18.69 -0.79
CA MET A 1 9.39 18.59 -1.48
C MET A 1 8.60 17.50 -0.80
N GLU A 2 7.45 17.83 -0.24
CA GLU A 2 6.57 16.84 0.39
C GLU A 2 5.88 16.03 -0.71
N SER A 3 6.20 14.75 -0.81
CA SER A 3 5.55 13.84 -1.76
C SER A 3 4.11 13.61 -1.30
N LEU A 4 3.15 14.31 -1.90
CA LEU A 4 1.72 14.09 -1.65
C LEU A 4 1.26 12.82 -2.38
N ILE A 5 0.62 11.92 -1.65
CA ILE A 5 0.10 10.65 -2.18
C ILE A 5 -1.33 10.89 -2.65
N ARG A 6 -1.62 10.51 -3.89
CA ARG A 6 -2.99 10.49 -4.42
C ARG A 6 -3.72 9.29 -3.86
N VAL A 7 -4.87 9.52 -3.27
CA VAL A 7 -5.73 8.48 -2.70
C VAL A 7 -7.15 8.64 -3.18
N GLU A 8 -7.87 7.53 -3.22
CA GLU A 8 -9.32 7.48 -3.26
C GLU A 8 -9.80 6.92 -1.94
N LEU A 9 -10.66 7.67 -1.26
CA LEU A 9 -11.34 7.23 -0.06
C LEU A 9 -12.48 6.29 -0.42
N LYS A 10 -12.93 5.48 0.53
CA LYS A 10 -14.09 4.58 0.35
C LYS A 10 -15.39 5.30 -0.02
N ASP A 11 -15.45 6.60 0.25
CA ASP A 11 -16.53 7.49 -0.15
C ASP A 11 -16.52 7.84 -1.66
N GLY A 12 -15.48 7.41 -2.41
CA GLY A 12 -15.28 7.72 -3.82
C GLY A 12 -14.57 9.07 -4.05
N SER A 13 -14.33 9.83 -2.99
CA SER A 13 -13.57 11.08 -3.03
C SER A 13 -12.08 10.84 -3.29
N ILE A 14 -11.51 11.51 -4.30
CA ILE A 14 -10.08 11.45 -4.64
C ILE A 14 -9.36 12.68 -4.10
N CYS A 15 -8.38 12.48 -3.22
CA CYS A 15 -7.63 13.55 -2.57
C CYS A 15 -6.12 13.30 -2.60
N ARG A 16 -5.34 14.38 -2.43
CA ARG A 16 -3.89 14.30 -2.22
C ARG A 16 -3.60 14.61 -0.76
N MET A 17 -2.85 13.73 -0.10
CA MET A 17 -2.51 13.94 1.30
C MET A 17 -1.04 13.63 1.58
N ALA A 18 -0.51 14.27 2.62
CA ALA A 18 0.83 13.98 3.10
C ALA A 18 0.92 12.54 3.64
N GLN A 19 2.13 11.98 3.63
CA GLN A 19 2.36 10.60 4.06
C GLN A 19 1.87 10.31 5.49
N ARG A 20 1.97 11.28 6.41
CA ARG A 20 1.44 11.14 7.77
C ARG A 20 -0.08 10.99 7.81
N ALA A 21 -0.79 11.80 7.03
CA ALA A 21 -2.24 11.68 6.92
C ALA A 21 -2.60 10.35 6.23
N PHE A 22 -1.88 9.98 5.17
CA PHE A 22 -2.09 8.71 4.48
C PHE A 22 -2.03 7.52 5.46
N ASP A 23 -1.00 7.46 6.30
CA ASP A 23 -0.84 6.39 7.29
C ASP A 23 -2.01 6.32 8.28
N LEU A 24 -2.48 7.47 8.76
CA LEU A 24 -3.66 7.56 9.64
C LEU A 24 -4.95 7.08 8.96
N PHE A 25 -5.18 7.47 7.70
CA PHE A 25 -6.37 7.05 6.96
C PHE A 25 -6.31 5.58 6.54
N LEU A 26 -5.10 5.07 6.29
CA LEU A 26 -4.84 3.67 6.01
C LEU A 26 -5.10 2.80 7.24
N ALA A 27 -4.60 3.21 8.41
CA ALA A 27 -4.84 2.53 9.67
C ALA A 27 -6.33 2.52 10.07
N GLN A 28 -7.08 3.55 9.67
CA GLN A 28 -8.54 3.62 9.85
C GLN A 28 -9.33 2.88 8.76
N ASP A 29 -8.65 2.23 7.80
CA ASP A 29 -9.29 1.51 6.68
C ASP A 29 -10.28 2.39 5.88
N LYS A 30 -9.98 3.69 5.76
CA LYS A 30 -10.81 4.69 5.05
C LYS A 30 -10.40 4.88 3.59
N ILE A 31 -9.26 4.32 3.19
CA ILE A 31 -8.72 4.40 1.83
C ILE A 31 -9.23 3.21 1.03
N ALA A 32 -9.77 3.45 -0.16
CA ALA A 32 -10.16 2.43 -1.13
C ALA A 32 -9.00 2.07 -2.07
N ARG A 33 -8.33 3.08 -2.63
CA ARG A 33 -7.14 2.89 -3.47
C ARG A 33 -6.17 4.06 -3.37
N PHE A 34 -4.91 3.84 -3.71
CA PHE A 34 -3.91 4.90 -3.74
C PHE A 34 -2.94 4.75 -4.92
N GLU A 35 -2.44 5.86 -5.44
CA GLU A 35 -1.52 5.91 -6.56
C GLU A 35 -0.08 5.74 -6.06
N ARG A 36 0.59 4.67 -6.51
CA ARG A 36 2.03 4.47 -6.39
C ARG A 36 2.70 4.72 -7.74
N SER A 37 4.03 4.73 -7.79
CA SER A 37 4.79 4.95 -9.03
C SER A 37 4.45 3.98 -10.18
N GLU A 38 3.92 2.80 -9.87
CA GLU A 38 3.48 1.79 -10.85
C GLU A 38 1.96 1.82 -11.15
N GLY A 39 1.19 2.69 -10.50
CA GLY A 39 -0.27 2.82 -10.71
C GLY A 39 -1.10 2.74 -9.43
N TRP A 40 -2.41 2.52 -9.59
CA TRP A 40 -3.36 2.48 -8.47
C TRP A 40 -3.38 1.12 -7.76
N VAL A 41 -3.22 1.12 -6.44
CA VAL A 41 -3.28 -0.05 -5.56
C VAL A 41 -4.59 -0.02 -4.78
N VAL A 42 -5.35 -1.12 -4.79
CA VAL A 42 -6.62 -1.25 -4.06
C VAL A 42 -6.38 -1.81 -2.66
N VAL A 43 -6.72 -1.04 -1.63
CA VAL A 43 -6.60 -1.43 -0.23
C VAL A 43 -7.60 -2.55 0.07
N GLY A 44 -7.13 -3.63 0.72
CA GLY A 44 -7.95 -4.78 1.09
C GLY A 44 -8.06 -5.89 0.03
N ARG A 45 -7.80 -5.59 -1.26
CA ARG A 45 -7.71 -6.61 -2.33
C ARG A 45 -6.27 -6.93 -2.69
N ASP A 46 -5.44 -5.90 -2.85
CA ASP A 46 -4.00 -6.08 -2.92
C ASP A 46 -3.51 -6.30 -1.50
N ARG A 47 -2.83 -7.42 -1.24
CA ARG A 47 -2.09 -7.60 0.02
C ARG A 47 -1.09 -6.44 0.07
N LEU A 48 -1.36 -5.44 0.90
CA LEU A 48 -0.36 -4.46 1.33
C LEU A 48 0.81 -5.28 1.83
N ARG A 49 1.82 -5.46 0.98
CA ARG A 49 3.00 -6.27 1.30
C ARG A 49 3.61 -5.62 2.53
N ASP A 50 3.39 -6.27 3.67
CA ASP A 50 4.22 -6.29 4.87
C ASP A 50 5.16 -5.07 4.95
N MET A 51 4.63 -3.93 5.40
CA MET A 51 5.46 -2.78 5.79
C MET A 51 6.39 -3.12 6.98
N ALA A 52 6.34 -4.36 7.50
CA ALA A 52 7.17 -4.87 8.59
C ALA A 52 8.42 -5.65 8.14
N LYS A 53 8.65 -5.87 6.84
CA LYS A 53 9.86 -6.58 6.39
C LYS A 53 10.81 -5.65 5.65
N PRO A 54 11.94 -5.22 6.26
CA PRO A 54 13.06 -4.77 5.47
C PRO A 54 13.38 -5.87 4.46
N ASN A 55 13.52 -5.46 3.20
CA ASN A 55 13.77 -6.27 2.04
C ASN A 55 14.99 -7.20 2.24
N THR A 56 14.78 -8.37 2.82
CA THR A 56 15.70 -9.52 2.71
C THR A 56 14.90 -10.62 2.06
N TYR A 57 14.74 -10.51 0.75
CA TYR A 57 14.31 -11.62 -0.10
C TYR A 57 15.43 -12.68 -0.08
N THR A 58 15.37 -13.61 0.87
CA THR A 58 16.06 -14.90 0.80
C THR A 58 15.04 -15.95 0.37
N GLY A 59 14.72 -15.96 -0.93
CA GLY A 59 13.95 -17.02 -1.54
C GLY A 59 14.72 -18.34 -1.45
N ARG A 60 14.63 -19.05 -0.33
CA ARG A 60 15.05 -20.46 -0.25
C ARG A 60 13.92 -21.28 -0.86
N GLU A 61 13.96 -21.41 -2.18
CA GLU A 61 13.08 -22.28 -2.94
C GLU A 61 13.21 -23.71 -2.38
N ARG A 62 12.19 -24.13 -1.64
CA ARG A 62 12.09 -25.49 -1.13
C ARG A 62 11.24 -26.27 -2.13
N ARG A 63 11.86 -26.79 -3.18
CA ARG A 63 11.27 -27.84 -4.01
C ARG A 63 12.01 -29.14 -3.73
N TRP A 64 11.50 -29.88 -2.76
CA TRP A 64 11.59 -31.33 -2.79
C TRP A 64 10.47 -31.80 -3.72
N PRO A 65 10.77 -32.63 -4.73
CA PRO A 65 10.30 -34.00 -4.60
C PRO A 65 11.29 -35.04 -5.17
N GLY A 66 11.41 -36.18 -4.47
CA GLY A 66 11.96 -37.44 -4.98
C GLY A 66 13.31 -37.79 -4.43
#